data_AF-A0A8A4K4E9-F1
#
_entry.id   AF-A0A8A4K4E9-F1
#
_cell.length_a   1.000
_cell.length_b   1.000
_cell.length_c   1.000
_cell.angle_alpha   90.00
_cell.angle_beta   90.00
_cell.angle_gamma   90.00
#
_symmetry.space_group_name_H-M   'P 1'
#
loop_
_entity.id
_entity.type
_entity.pdbx_description
1 polymer ?
#
loop_
_entity_poly.entity_id
_entity_poly.type
_entity_poly.pdbx_seq_one_letter_code
_entity_poly.pdbx_strand_id
1 'polypeptide(L)'
;MNHVWGLLAHPNQEMRNIKQENETVSHHYTHHVLLMAAIPVICAIIGTTNSGWNLGEGQYVQLNFLTALGLGILFYLLILGGVAVMGRVIHWMARDYPQRPGVERCTVFAGYVATPLFLSGLVALYPLVWLCVLAGALALLYTGYLLYVGIPLFLNIDRDESLRFSSSTLAIGVLVFEVLLALTVILWGYGPHLF
;
A
#
# COMPACT_ATOMS: atom_id res chain seq x y z
N MET A 1 17.76 -1.80 9.99
CA MET A 1 17.47 -3.05 9.26
C MET A 1 16.76 -4.12 10.11
N ASN A 2 16.57 -3.94 11.43
CA ASN A 2 15.90 -4.92 12.30
C ASN A 2 14.40 -4.68 12.58
N HIS A 3 13.85 -3.51 12.23
CA HIS A 3 12.47 -3.17 12.58
C HIS A 3 11.39 -3.85 11.72
N VAL A 4 11.70 -4.24 10.48
CA VAL A 4 10.72 -4.90 9.58
C VAL A 4 10.35 -6.30 10.07
N TRP A 5 11.34 -7.05 10.56
CA TRP A 5 11.10 -8.37 11.18
C TRP A 5 10.40 -8.22 12.53
N GLY A 6 10.72 -7.18 13.30
CA GLY A 6 10.06 -6.82 14.55
C GLY A 6 8.60 -6.39 14.37
N LEU A 7 8.24 -5.72 13.27
CA LEU A 7 6.86 -5.30 12.99
C LEU A 7 5.97 -6.44 12.48
N LEU A 8 6.56 -7.39 11.74
CA LEU A 8 5.88 -8.61 11.29
C LEU A 8 5.76 -9.66 12.40
N ALA A 9 6.73 -9.73 13.31
CA ALA A 9 6.72 -10.69 14.43
C ALA A 9 6.09 -10.14 15.72
N HIS A 10 6.22 -8.83 16.00
CA HIS A 10 5.81 -8.17 17.25
C HIS A 10 5.29 -6.73 17.03
N PRO A 11 4.15 -6.56 16.31
CA PRO A 11 3.61 -5.25 15.91
C PRO A 11 3.32 -4.30 17.10
N ASN A 12 2.98 -4.86 18.27
CA ASN A 12 2.66 -4.07 19.48
C ASN A 12 3.87 -3.36 20.12
N GLN A 13 5.09 -3.86 19.90
CA GLN A 13 6.29 -3.37 20.59
C GLN A 13 7.00 -2.29 19.77
N GLU A 14 7.05 -2.46 18.46
CA GLU A 14 7.51 -1.45 17.48
C GLU A 14 6.63 -0.19 17.50
N MET A 15 5.31 -0.37 17.45
CA MET A 15 4.37 0.76 17.40
C MET A 15 4.40 1.59 18.70
N ARG A 16 4.82 0.99 19.83
CA ARG A 16 5.02 1.67 21.11
C ARG A 16 6.35 2.46 21.13
N ASN A 17 7.40 1.98 20.46
CA ASN A 17 8.66 2.72 20.27
C ASN A 17 8.50 3.88 19.28
N ILE A 18 7.71 3.72 18.21
CA ILE A 18 7.36 4.79 17.25
C ILE A 18 6.60 5.94 17.95
N LYS A 19 5.83 5.65 19.01
CA LYS A 19 5.14 6.67 19.81
C LYS A 19 6.10 7.54 20.63
N GLN A 20 7.31 7.06 20.93
CA GLN A 20 8.28 7.74 21.80
C GLN A 20 9.35 8.55 21.03
N GLU A 21 9.79 8.11 19.84
CA GLU A 21 10.78 8.84 19.04
C GLU A 21 10.12 9.90 18.13
N ASN A 22 9.75 11.03 18.72
CA ASN A 22 9.05 12.11 18.04
C ASN A 22 10.01 13.08 17.32
N GLU A 23 9.62 13.47 16.09
CA GLU A 23 10.08 14.58 15.24
C GLU A 23 11.03 14.25 14.07
N THR A 24 12.20 13.65 14.27
CA THR A 24 13.18 13.38 13.19
C THR A 24 12.83 12.18 12.29
N VAL A 25 11.86 11.39 12.74
CA VAL A 25 11.44 10.10 12.17
C VAL A 25 10.53 10.29 10.94
N SER A 26 9.71 11.35 10.89
CA SER A 26 8.78 11.60 9.75
C SER A 26 9.53 11.57 8.41
N HIS A 27 10.65 12.29 8.33
CA HIS A 27 11.46 12.42 7.11
C HIS A 27 12.15 11.11 6.70
N HIS A 28 12.70 10.38 7.67
CA HIS A 28 13.39 9.11 7.43
C HIS A 28 12.42 8.00 7.00
N TYR A 29 11.16 8.09 7.45
CA TYR A 29 10.12 7.11 7.17
C TYR A 29 9.31 7.41 5.90
N THR A 30 9.14 8.68 5.48
CA THR A 30 8.71 8.98 4.11
C THR A 30 9.63 8.33 3.07
N HIS A 31 10.94 8.37 3.31
CA HIS A 31 11.92 7.73 2.44
C HIS A 31 11.75 6.19 2.40
N HIS A 32 11.24 5.60 3.47
CA HIS A 32 10.96 4.17 3.55
C HIS A 32 9.69 3.79 2.78
N VAL A 33 8.61 4.56 2.90
CA VAL A 33 7.39 4.37 2.08
C VAL A 33 7.70 4.53 0.60
N LEU A 34 8.52 5.53 0.24
CA LEU A 34 9.02 5.74 -1.12
C LEU A 34 9.78 4.53 -1.67
N LEU A 35 10.63 3.89 -0.85
CA LEU A 35 11.38 2.68 -1.21
C LEU A 35 10.47 1.45 -1.31
N MET A 36 9.55 1.24 -0.38
CA MET A 36 8.64 0.09 -0.41
C MET A 36 7.66 0.16 -1.59
N ALA A 37 7.18 1.35 -1.94
CA ALA A 37 6.36 1.56 -3.13
C ALA A 37 7.12 1.31 -4.45
N ALA A 38 8.47 1.35 -4.45
CA ALA A 38 9.25 1.04 -5.63
C ALA A 38 9.33 -0.48 -5.93
N ILE A 39 9.18 -1.32 -4.90
CA ILE A 39 9.19 -2.79 -5.04
C ILE A 39 8.12 -3.29 -6.02
N PRO A 40 6.81 -2.99 -5.83
CA PRO A 40 5.77 -3.46 -6.74
C PRO A 40 5.97 -2.92 -8.16
N VAL A 41 6.51 -1.71 -8.31
CA VAL A 41 6.76 -1.08 -9.61
C VAL A 41 7.86 -1.78 -10.38
N ILE A 42 9.00 -2.02 -9.73
CA ILE A 42 10.14 -2.74 -10.34
C ILE A 42 9.70 -4.17 -10.71
N CYS A 43 8.95 -4.84 -9.84
CA CYS A 43 8.42 -6.17 -10.10
C CYS A 43 7.46 -6.18 -11.29
N ALA A 44 6.57 -5.18 -11.40
CA ALA A 44 5.66 -5.03 -12.53
C ALA A 44 6.41 -4.77 -13.85
N ILE A 45 7.42 -3.89 -13.87
CA ILE A 45 8.24 -3.63 -15.07
C ILE A 45 8.97 -4.91 -15.50
N ILE A 46 9.60 -5.62 -14.57
CA ILE A 46 10.36 -6.84 -14.88
C ILE A 46 9.42 -7.95 -15.36
N GLY A 47 8.30 -8.17 -14.67
CA GLY A 47 7.33 -9.20 -15.02
C GLY A 47 6.69 -8.95 -16.38
N THR A 48 6.35 -7.70 -16.70
CA THR A 48 5.73 -7.33 -17.97
C THR A 48 6.70 -7.29 -19.16
N THR A 49 7.99 -7.00 -18.91
CA THR A 49 9.02 -6.96 -19.96
C THR A 49 9.61 -8.34 -20.26
N ASN A 50 9.93 -9.15 -19.24
CA ASN A 50 10.59 -10.45 -19.43
C ASN A 50 9.60 -11.60 -19.59
N SER A 51 8.66 -11.73 -18.65
CA SER A 51 7.73 -12.86 -18.62
C SER A 51 6.54 -12.65 -19.55
N GLY A 52 6.15 -11.39 -19.79
CA GLY A 52 4.92 -11.03 -20.48
C GLY A 52 3.69 -11.36 -19.64
N TRP A 53 2.63 -10.54 -19.71
CA TRP A 53 1.42 -10.81 -18.95
C TRP A 53 0.71 -12.05 -19.51
N ASN A 54 0.50 -13.07 -18.67
CA ASN A 54 -0.26 -14.25 -19.03
C ASN A 54 -1.72 -14.07 -18.59
N LEU A 55 -2.57 -13.59 -19.50
CA LEU A 55 -4.00 -13.37 -19.23
C LEU A 55 -4.83 -14.67 -19.21
N GLY A 56 -4.19 -15.84 -19.35
CA GLY A 56 -4.86 -17.09 -19.71
C GLY A 56 -4.91 -17.27 -21.22
N GLU A 57 -5.03 -18.52 -21.68
CA GLU A 57 -5.06 -18.91 -23.10
C GLU A 57 -3.77 -18.66 -23.91
N GLY A 58 -2.62 -18.49 -23.26
CA GLY A 58 -1.32 -18.41 -23.96
C GLY A 58 -1.07 -17.09 -24.71
N GLN A 59 -1.91 -16.07 -24.49
CA GLN A 59 -1.63 -14.71 -24.95
C GLN A 59 -0.65 -14.04 -23.98
N TYR A 60 0.60 -13.92 -24.41
CA TYR A 60 1.63 -13.16 -23.71
C TYR A 60 1.67 -11.74 -24.28
N VAL A 61 1.20 -10.77 -23.51
CA VAL A 61 1.38 -9.36 -23.86
C VAL A 61 2.72 -8.89 -23.32
N GLN A 62 3.72 -8.81 -24.20
CA GLN A 62 5.03 -8.25 -23.89
C GLN A 62 5.04 -6.76 -24.21
N LEU A 63 5.45 -5.96 -23.22
CA LEU A 63 5.59 -4.51 -23.38
C LEU A 63 7.01 -4.16 -23.78
N ASN A 64 7.15 -3.18 -24.68
CA ASN A 64 8.45 -2.59 -24.98
C ASN A 64 9.00 -1.90 -23.73
N PHE A 65 10.32 -1.96 -23.53
CA PHE A 65 10.98 -1.46 -22.32
C PHE A 65 10.70 0.02 -22.04
N LEU A 66 10.64 0.85 -23.08
CA LEU A 66 10.32 2.29 -22.97
C LEU A 66 8.89 2.51 -22.45
N THR A 67 7.92 1.77 -22.99
CA THR A 67 6.51 1.82 -22.56
C THR A 67 6.38 1.30 -21.13
N ALA A 68 7.06 0.19 -20.79
CA ALA A 68 7.06 -0.38 -19.44
C ALA A 68 7.65 0.60 -18.41
N LEU A 69 8.71 1.34 -18.75
CA LEU A 69 9.27 2.39 -17.90
C LEU A 69 8.28 3.54 -17.66
N GLY A 70 7.66 4.06 -18.72
CA GLY A 70 6.66 5.14 -18.61
C GLY A 70 5.47 4.73 -17.74
N LEU A 71 4.94 3.53 -17.97
CA LEU A 71 3.86 2.94 -17.16
C LEU A 71 4.30 2.71 -15.71
N GLY A 72 5.52 2.24 -15.48
CA GLY A 72 6.08 2.05 -14.15
C GLY A 72 6.18 3.34 -13.35
N ILE A 73 6.65 4.43 -13.96
CA ILE A 73 6.71 5.75 -13.30
C ILE A 73 5.31 6.24 -12.94
N LEU A 74 4.35 6.13 -13.85
CA LEU A 74 2.98 6.55 -13.59
C LEU A 74 2.31 5.69 -12.50
N PHE A 75 2.55 4.38 -12.52
CA PHE A 75 2.09 3.46 -11.48
C PHE A 75 2.69 3.78 -10.11
N TYR A 76 3.98 4.12 -10.06
CA TYR A 76 4.64 4.59 -8.83
C TYR A 76 3.94 5.84 -8.25
N LEU A 77 3.65 6.83 -9.09
CA LEU A 77 2.95 8.04 -8.67
C LEU A 77 1.52 7.75 -8.18
N LEU A 78 0.81 6.81 -8.81
CA LEU A 78 -0.51 6.37 -8.36
C LEU A 78 -0.46 5.71 -6.97
N ILE A 79 0.51 4.83 -6.72
CA ILE A 79 0.69 4.21 -5.40
C ILE A 79 0.95 5.27 -4.33
N LEU A 80 1.88 6.20 -4.58
CA LEU A 80 2.17 7.29 -3.64
C LEU A 80 0.94 8.18 -3.40
N GLY A 81 0.20 8.48 -4.47
CA GLY A 81 -1.07 9.21 -4.39
C GLY A 81 -2.08 8.48 -3.51
N GLY A 82 -2.22 7.17 -3.66
CA GLY A 82 -3.09 6.32 -2.84
C GLY A 82 -2.75 6.39 -1.35
N VAL A 83 -1.47 6.27 -1.00
CA VAL A 83 -1.01 6.37 0.39
C VAL A 83 -1.28 7.77 0.96
N ALA A 84 -1.02 8.82 0.19
CA ALA A 84 -1.29 10.20 0.60
C ALA A 84 -2.79 10.47 0.79
N VAL A 85 -3.64 9.92 -0.07
CA VAL A 85 -5.10 9.99 0.06
C VAL A 85 -5.55 9.28 1.34
N MET A 86 -5.05 8.06 1.60
CA MET A 86 -5.37 7.34 2.83
C MET A 86 -4.89 8.07 4.09
N GLY A 87 -3.70 8.66 4.06
CA GLY A 87 -3.22 9.51 5.16
C GLY A 87 -4.15 10.69 5.44
N ARG A 88 -4.66 11.35 4.39
CA ARG A 88 -5.66 12.42 4.54
C ARG A 88 -7.00 11.93 5.07
N VAL A 89 -7.47 10.76 4.63
CA VAL A 89 -8.71 10.15 5.14
C VAL A 89 -8.60 9.89 6.64
N ILE A 90 -7.50 9.26 7.07
CA ILE A 90 -7.27 8.97 8.50
C ILE A 90 -7.20 10.27 9.31
N HIS A 91 -6.50 11.29 8.79
CA HIS A 91 -6.42 12.60 9.44
C HIS A 91 -7.78 13.32 9.50
N TRP A 92 -8.60 13.20 8.46
CA TRP A 92 -9.94 13.78 8.40
C TRP A 92 -10.89 13.09 9.38
N MET A 93 -10.85 11.76 9.45
CA MET A 93 -11.63 11.01 10.43
C MET A 93 -11.19 11.31 11.87
N ALA A 94 -9.89 11.55 12.08
CA ALA A 94 -9.36 11.91 13.40
C ALA A 94 -9.73 13.34 13.86
N ARG A 95 -10.50 14.12 13.08
CA ARG A 95 -10.87 15.51 13.40
C ARG A 95 -11.68 15.64 14.69
N ASP A 96 -12.47 14.62 15.01
CA ASP A 96 -13.41 14.62 16.12
C ASP A 96 -12.74 14.18 17.44
N TYR A 97 -11.44 13.82 17.39
CA TYR A 97 -10.67 13.38 18.55
C TYR A 97 -9.77 14.49 19.13
N PRO A 98 -9.68 14.59 20.46
CA PRO A 98 -8.92 15.65 21.13
C PRO A 98 -7.40 15.55 20.90
N GLN A 99 -6.86 14.36 20.61
CA GLN A 99 -5.45 14.16 20.25
C GLN A 99 -5.28 13.95 18.74
N ARG A 100 -5.61 14.96 17.95
CA ARG A 100 -5.51 14.89 16.48
C ARG A 100 -4.05 14.71 16.03
N PRO A 101 -3.71 13.59 15.39
CA PRO A 101 -2.37 13.40 14.81
C PRO A 101 -2.20 14.25 13.55
N GLY A 102 -0.98 14.74 13.31
CA GLY A 102 -0.65 15.46 12.07
C GLY A 102 -0.81 14.61 10.81
N VAL A 103 -1.02 15.25 9.65
CA VAL A 103 -1.20 14.58 8.35
C VAL A 103 0.00 13.70 7.98
N GLU A 104 1.22 14.13 8.32
CA GLU A 104 2.43 13.37 8.06
C GLU A 104 2.41 12.02 8.80
N ARG A 105 2.06 12.01 10.10
CA ARG A 105 1.96 10.78 10.88
C ARG A 105 0.87 9.86 10.35
N CYS A 106 -0.25 10.41 9.90
CA CYS A 106 -1.34 9.63 9.30
C CYS A 106 -0.91 8.98 7.98
N THR A 107 -0.14 9.71 7.15
CA THR A 107 0.42 9.18 5.90
C THR A 107 1.45 8.09 6.14
N VAL A 108 2.33 8.28 7.12
CA VAL A 108 3.30 7.26 7.54
C VAL A 108 2.57 6.00 8.04
N PHE A 109 1.57 6.18 8.91
CA PHE A 109 0.74 5.07 9.40
C PHE A 109 0.00 4.34 8.26
N ALA A 110 -0.58 5.06 7.31
CA ALA A 110 -1.21 4.46 6.13
C ALA A 110 -0.19 3.64 5.31
N GLY A 111 1.02 4.15 5.12
CA GLY A 111 2.11 3.44 4.46
C GLY A 111 2.50 2.14 5.17
N TYR A 112 2.54 2.14 6.51
CA TYR A 112 2.78 0.94 7.30
C TYR A 112 1.70 -0.11 7.13
N VAL A 113 0.44 0.30 7.24
CA VAL A 113 -0.70 -0.61 7.09
C VAL A 113 -0.72 -1.19 5.67
N ALA A 114 -0.32 -0.41 4.66
CA ALA A 114 -0.23 -0.84 3.26
C ALA A 114 1.00 -1.72 2.92
N THR A 115 1.96 -1.92 3.84
CA THR A 115 3.16 -2.75 3.62
C THR A 115 2.87 -4.16 3.08
N PRO A 116 1.86 -4.91 3.58
CA PRO A 116 1.52 -6.22 3.04
C PRO A 116 1.07 -6.16 1.58
N LEU A 117 0.39 -5.07 1.17
CA LEU A 117 -0.02 -4.84 -0.22
C LEU A 117 1.18 -4.50 -1.10
N PHE A 118 2.19 -3.80 -0.60
CA PHE A 118 3.44 -3.59 -1.36
C PHE A 118 4.20 -4.90 -1.56
N LEU A 119 4.25 -5.73 -0.51
CA LEU A 119 4.88 -7.05 -0.55
C LEU A 119 4.17 -8.01 -1.52
N SER A 120 2.83 -8.00 -1.58
CA SER A 120 2.11 -8.82 -2.56
C SER A 120 2.43 -8.43 -4.00
N GLY A 121 2.87 -7.20 -4.25
CA GLY A 121 3.38 -6.77 -5.55
C GLY A 121 4.64 -7.51 -6.03
N LEU A 122 5.39 -8.19 -5.14
CA LEU A 122 6.49 -9.08 -5.56
C LEU A 122 5.99 -10.22 -6.45
N VAL A 123 4.75 -10.65 -6.26
CA VAL A 123 4.12 -11.71 -7.05
C VAL A 123 3.97 -11.28 -8.52
N ALA A 124 3.95 -9.98 -8.81
CA ALA A 124 3.92 -9.46 -10.17
C ALA A 124 5.18 -9.81 -11.01
N LEU A 125 6.27 -10.29 -10.39
CA LEU A 125 7.42 -10.87 -11.12
C LEU A 125 7.02 -12.08 -11.98
N TYR A 126 6.04 -12.85 -11.49
CA TYR A 126 5.41 -13.95 -12.22
C TYR A 126 3.96 -13.54 -12.50
N PRO A 127 3.68 -12.85 -13.63
CA PRO A 127 2.38 -12.26 -13.94
C PRO A 127 1.33 -13.33 -14.32
N LEU A 128 1.02 -14.18 -13.35
CA LEU A 128 -0.10 -15.12 -13.35
C LEU A 128 -1.26 -14.42 -12.64
N VAL A 129 -2.34 -14.15 -13.38
CA VAL A 129 -3.50 -13.41 -12.86
C VAL A 129 -4.04 -14.02 -11.57
N TRP A 130 -4.21 -15.35 -11.54
CA TRP A 130 -4.71 -16.08 -10.37
C TRP A 130 -3.80 -15.94 -9.14
N LEU A 131 -2.49 -15.98 -9.34
CA LEU A 131 -1.51 -15.85 -8.25
C LEU A 131 -1.53 -14.43 -7.68
N CYS A 132 -1.62 -13.42 -8.55
CA CYS A 132 -1.74 -12.01 -8.15
C CYS A 132 -3.03 -11.76 -7.37
N VAL A 133 -4.16 -12.31 -7.81
CA VAL A 133 -5.45 -12.19 -7.11
C VAL A 133 -5.38 -12.82 -5.72
N LEU A 134 -4.83 -14.04 -5.61
CA LEU A 134 -4.72 -14.74 -4.33
C LEU A 134 -3.79 -14.01 -3.36
N ALA A 135 -2.62 -13.57 -3.82
CA ALA A 135 -1.67 -12.81 -3.01
C ALA A 135 -2.24 -11.44 -2.60
N GLY A 136 -2.92 -10.76 -3.52
CA GLY A 136 -3.61 -9.49 -3.25
C GLY A 136 -4.70 -9.65 -2.20
N ALA A 137 -5.53 -10.69 -2.29
CA ALA A 137 -6.58 -10.98 -1.32
C ALA A 137 -6.01 -11.26 0.09
N LEU A 138 -4.96 -12.09 0.19
CA LEU A 138 -4.29 -12.36 1.46
C LEU A 138 -3.66 -11.09 2.06
N ALA A 139 -3.02 -10.28 1.24
CA ALA A 139 -2.45 -9.01 1.67
C ALA A 139 -3.52 -8.00 2.13
N LEU A 140 -4.67 -7.95 1.45
CA LEU A 140 -5.80 -7.10 1.84
C LEU A 140 -6.36 -7.52 3.20
N LEU A 141 -6.54 -8.83 3.43
CA LEU A 141 -6.99 -9.36 4.72
C LEU A 141 -6.01 -8.99 5.84
N TYR A 142 -4.70 -9.14 5.60
CA TYR A 142 -3.68 -8.80 6.59
C TYR A 142 -3.57 -7.29 6.84
N THR A 143 -3.71 -6.47 5.80
CA THR A 143 -3.80 -5.01 5.87
C THR A 143 -4.99 -4.60 6.74
N GLY A 144 -6.16 -5.23 6.54
CA GLY A 144 -7.33 -5.01 7.37
C GLY A 144 -7.07 -5.34 8.84
N TYR A 145 -6.43 -6.48 9.11
CA TYR A 145 -6.03 -6.87 10.47
C TYR A 145 -5.08 -5.86 11.12
N LEU A 146 -4.05 -5.40 10.41
CA LEU A 146 -3.12 -4.36 10.89
C LEU A 146 -3.85 -3.05 11.20
N LEU A 147 -4.86 -2.69 10.41
CA LEU A 147 -5.66 -1.49 10.62
C LEU A 147 -6.51 -1.61 11.91
N TYR A 148 -7.12 -2.77 12.16
CA TYR A 148 -7.88 -3.04 13.38
C TYR A 148 -7.02 -2.99 14.64
N VAL A 149 -5.77 -3.48 14.58
CA VAL A 149 -4.85 -3.47 15.72
C VAL A 149 -4.16 -2.10 15.87
N GLY A 150 -3.84 -1.44 14.75
CA GLY A 150 -3.05 -0.21 14.74
C GLY A 150 -3.83 1.03 15.14
N ILE A 151 -5.09 1.16 14.74
CA ILE A 151 -5.92 2.35 15.03
C ILE A 151 -6.14 2.61 16.53
N PRO A 152 -6.56 1.64 17.38
CA PRO A 152 -6.73 1.89 18.81
C PRO A 152 -5.41 2.32 19.46
N LEU A 153 -4.28 1.79 19.01
CA LEU A 153 -2.95 2.14 19.53
C LEU A 153 -2.48 3.52 19.06
N PHE A 154 -2.81 3.91 17.82
CA PHE A 154 -2.43 5.18 17.21
C PHE A 154 -3.26 6.36 17.77
N LEU A 155 -4.58 6.20 17.85
CA LEU A 155 -5.50 7.25 18.33
C LEU A 155 -5.71 7.23 19.85
N ASN A 156 -5.27 6.18 20.54
CA ASN A 156 -5.42 6.01 22.00
C ASN A 156 -6.89 6.09 22.45
N ILE A 157 -7.76 5.39 21.73
CA ILE A 157 -9.22 5.35 21.90
C ILE A 157 -9.68 3.99 22.44
N ASP A 158 -10.84 3.97 23.09
CA ASP A 158 -11.45 2.73 23.60
C ASP A 158 -11.80 1.74 22.47
N ARG A 159 -11.82 0.44 22.80
CA ARG A 159 -12.02 -0.63 21.81
C ARG A 159 -13.30 -0.49 21.01
N ASP A 160 -14.41 -0.12 21.65
CA ASP A 160 -15.72 -0.03 21.00
C ASP A 160 -15.78 1.10 19.96
N GLU A 161 -15.09 2.21 20.23
CA GLU A 161 -15.00 3.34 19.32
C GLU A 161 -14.01 3.05 18.18
N SER A 162 -12.92 2.36 18.51
CA SER A 162 -11.91 1.92 17.53
C SER A 162 -12.47 0.97 16.48
N LEU A 163 -13.47 0.14 16.83
CA LEU A 163 -14.11 -0.78 15.87
C LEU A 163 -14.87 -0.01 14.78
N ARG A 164 -15.61 1.05 15.16
CA ARG A 164 -16.37 1.88 14.20
C ARG A 164 -15.45 2.68 13.30
N PHE A 165 -14.38 3.23 13.88
CA PHE A 165 -13.38 3.99 13.15
C PHE A 165 -12.60 3.10 12.18
N SER A 166 -12.16 1.93 12.65
CA SER A 166 -11.40 0.96 11.87
C SER A 166 -12.20 0.38 10.72
N SER A 167 -13.45 -0.03 10.94
CA SER A 167 -14.31 -0.56 9.89
C SER A 167 -14.59 0.47 8.78
N SER A 168 -14.85 1.73 9.17
CA SER A 168 -15.08 2.82 8.21
C SER A 168 -13.80 3.16 7.42
N THR A 169 -12.66 3.23 8.11
CA THR A 169 -11.36 3.49 7.45
C THR A 169 -10.98 2.34 6.50
N LEU A 170 -11.25 1.09 6.89
CA LEU A 170 -11.03 -0.09 6.07
C LEU A 170 -11.92 -0.07 4.83
N ALA A 171 -13.21 0.27 4.97
CA ALA A 171 -14.12 0.38 3.84
C ALA A 171 -13.63 1.42 2.81
N ILE A 172 -13.18 2.59 3.28
CA ILE A 172 -12.59 3.62 2.41
C ILE A 172 -11.27 3.12 1.79
N GLY A 173 -10.44 2.43 2.58
CA GLY A 173 -9.18 1.84 2.11
C GLY A 173 -9.38 0.81 0.99
N VAL A 174 -10.38 -0.06 1.12
CA VAL A 174 -10.76 -1.02 0.07
C VAL A 174 -11.23 -0.28 -1.18
N LEU A 175 -12.05 0.76 -1.05
CA LEU A 175 -12.51 1.55 -2.19
C LEU A 175 -11.35 2.27 -2.91
N VAL A 176 -10.42 2.87 -2.17
CA VAL A 176 -9.21 3.47 -2.75
C VAL A 176 -8.36 2.40 -3.45
N PHE A 177 -8.23 1.21 -2.85
CA PHE A 177 -7.51 0.10 -3.44
C PHE A 177 -8.16 -0.40 -4.74
N GLU A 178 -9.48 -0.54 -4.78
CA GLU A 178 -10.21 -0.90 -6.00
C GLU A 178 -10.02 0.14 -7.11
N VAL A 179 -10.08 1.44 -6.78
CA VAL A 179 -9.80 2.51 -7.75
C VAL A 179 -8.37 2.40 -8.29
N LEU A 180 -7.38 2.13 -7.42
CA LEU A 180 -6.00 1.92 -7.86
C LEU A 180 -5.87 0.69 -8.77
N LEU A 181 -6.54 -0.42 -8.45
CA LEU A 181 -6.55 -1.60 -9.30
C LEU A 181 -7.19 -1.31 -10.67
N ALA A 182 -8.33 -0.61 -10.70
CA ALA A 182 -8.98 -0.22 -11.95
C ALA A 182 -8.09 0.69 -12.79
N LEU A 183 -7.46 1.69 -12.19
CA LEU A 183 -6.48 2.55 -12.86
C LEU A 183 -5.29 1.75 -13.37
N THR A 184 -4.82 0.77 -12.61
CA THR A 184 -3.73 -0.14 -13.02
C THR A 184 -4.16 -0.95 -14.24
N VAL A 185 -5.34 -1.58 -14.24
CA VAL A 185 -5.85 -2.33 -15.39
C VAL A 185 -5.97 -1.45 -16.62
N ILE A 186 -6.49 -0.22 -16.48
CA ILE A 186 -6.57 0.74 -17.59
C ILE A 186 -5.18 1.11 -18.10
N LEU A 187 -4.26 1.42 -17.18
CA LEU A 187 -2.91 1.85 -17.49
C LEU A 187 -2.11 0.75 -18.21
N TRP A 188 -2.17 -0.49 -17.74
CA TRP A 188 -1.47 -1.61 -18.37
C TRP A 188 -2.21 -2.17 -19.60
N GLY A 189 -3.54 -2.05 -19.65
CA GLY A 189 -4.36 -2.49 -20.78
C GLY A 189 -4.34 -1.54 -21.98
N TYR A 190 -4.41 -0.22 -21.72
CA TYR A 190 -4.38 0.82 -22.76
C TYR A 190 -3.01 1.47 -22.94
N GLY A 191 -2.09 1.28 -22.00
CA GLY A 191 -0.70 1.76 -22.07
C GLY A 191 0.04 1.42 -23.37
N PRO A 192 -0.01 0.17 -23.88
CA PRO A 192 0.61 -0.16 -25.17
C PRO A 192 -0.03 0.52 -26.39
N HIS A 193 -1.19 1.16 -26.26
CA HIS A 193 -1.83 1.92 -27.34
C HIS A 193 -1.58 3.43 -27.26
N LEU A 194 -1.10 3.92 -26.11
CA LEU A 194 -0.84 5.35 -25.86
C LEU A 194 0.62 5.77 -26.15
N PHE A 195 1.54 4.82 -26.27
CA PHE A 195 2.98 5.04 -26.49
C PHE A 195 3.55 4.14 -27.57
#